data_AF-A0A409XDM2-F1
#
_entry.id   AF-A0A409XDM2-F1
#
_cell.length_a   1.000
_cell.length_b   1.000
_cell.length_c   1.000
_cell.angle_alpha   90.00
_cell.angle_beta   90.00
_cell.angle_gamma   90.00
#
_symmetry.space_group_name_H-M   'P 1'
#
loop_
_entity.id
_entity.type
_entity.pdbx_description
1 polymer ?
#
loop_
_entity_poly.entity_id
_entity_poly.type
_entity_poly.pdbx_seq_one_letter_code
_entity_poly.pdbx_strand_id
1 'polypeptide(L)'
;MARSSSPDIEDEIDNSDDEEIILHRQIKDPIHDHIPISPTLSRLIDTRQFQRLRSIKQLGTTSYVWPGVAYLARLMASRLKTSQPKLKITDRDVDCVEIAGLCHDLGHGPWSHVWDGMFIPVALKRREWKHEDGSEMMFDALIEENKVPMPIEDQLFIKALIAGEHSRTPSEKAFLFDIVANKRNGLDVDKLDYITRDSHMIGDPISFSLARLVGSARVIGNEICYEIKDANHIYEICYNRFKLHKSVYNHKAAKAIEYMIIDGLLEANRVMNFAEDVFDPNRYVFLTDEIMSRIESSTDPLLAGAQSIFHRIKVRDLYKCVDYKVIDWPMREIFKEHVTAKRIVEAARNLVFDQSPLGLPGMERSESSSTISSLEEAEALEINDVIVDFSTMHYGMKEKNPLDCIRFYSKTNPKISMKAERGVYSNLMPPVFAEVILRVYTKKQRFYGLVQAGYRAILASLQATSSPPNSQPISASDLSIALDPMAPTPPATEAPTTPKATSRNASFTFGSAATPFSNNEFTTVPPTFAPASPTEGNKKAKGRKRLRDDVTLTPGAANKKRRAS
;
A
#
# COMPACT_ATOMS: atom_id res chain seq x y z
N MET A 1 33.59 -82.89 -26.26
CA MET A 1 33.40 -81.85 -25.21
C MET A 1 31.92 -81.76 -24.89
N ALA A 2 31.57 -81.57 -23.61
CA ALA A 2 30.25 -81.65 -22.96
C ALA A 2 29.13 -80.83 -23.65
N ARG A 3 27.87 -81.35 -23.79
CA ARG A 3 26.62 -81.14 -22.98
C ARG A 3 26.30 -79.64 -22.71
N SER A 4 25.08 -79.09 -22.80
CA SER A 4 23.70 -79.56 -23.06
C SER A 4 22.72 -78.36 -23.12
N SER A 5 21.56 -78.55 -23.79
CA SER A 5 20.17 -78.10 -23.47
C SER A 5 19.73 -76.60 -23.42
N SER A 6 18.73 -76.27 -24.26
CA SER A 6 17.68 -75.23 -24.17
C SER A 6 16.76 -75.39 -22.92
N PRO A 7 15.69 -74.58 -22.66
CA PRO A 7 15.05 -73.48 -23.41
C PRO A 7 14.59 -72.26 -22.56
N ASP A 8 13.82 -71.38 -23.22
CA ASP A 8 13.09 -70.19 -22.81
C ASP A 8 12.51 -70.14 -21.38
N ILE A 9 12.65 -68.98 -20.73
CA ILE A 9 11.87 -68.57 -19.56
C ILE A 9 11.18 -67.25 -19.95
N GLU A 10 9.88 -67.36 -20.17
CA GLU A 10 8.92 -66.25 -20.07
C GLU A 10 8.93 -65.77 -18.62
N ASP A 11 9.47 -64.58 -18.36
CA ASP A 11 9.16 -63.86 -17.13
C ASP A 11 8.02 -62.88 -17.44
N GLU A 12 6.84 -63.24 -16.93
CA GLU A 12 5.68 -62.39 -16.78
C GLU A 12 6.10 -61.03 -16.20
N ILE A 13 5.98 -59.97 -16.99
CA ILE A 13 5.97 -58.61 -16.45
C ILE A 13 4.61 -58.45 -15.80
N ASP A 14 4.63 -58.57 -14.47
CA ASP A 14 3.57 -58.21 -13.55
C ASP A 14 3.05 -56.79 -13.87
N ASN A 15 1.90 -56.72 -14.54
CA ASN A 15 1.13 -55.50 -14.74
C ASN A 15 0.32 -55.19 -13.48
N SER A 16 1.01 -55.02 -12.35
CA SER A 16 0.40 -54.43 -11.16
C SER A 16 1.23 -53.23 -10.74
N ASP A 17 0.57 -52.07 -10.79
CA ASP A 17 1.03 -50.73 -10.38
C ASP A 17 1.33 -49.76 -11.53
N ASP A 18 0.35 -49.57 -12.42
CA ASP A 18 0.06 -48.23 -12.93
C ASP A 18 -0.47 -47.37 -11.78
N GLU A 19 0.38 -47.08 -10.77
CA GLU A 19 0.23 -45.85 -10.02
C GLU A 19 0.44 -44.73 -11.04
N GLU A 20 -0.67 -44.19 -11.54
CA GLU A 20 -0.68 -42.97 -12.34
C GLU A 20 0.19 -41.96 -11.59
N ILE A 21 1.42 -41.73 -12.06
CA ILE A 21 2.36 -40.80 -11.44
C ILE A 21 1.67 -39.44 -11.53
N ILE A 22 0.98 -39.04 -10.46
CA ILE A 22 0.40 -37.71 -10.34
C ILE A 22 1.61 -36.78 -10.27
N LEU A 23 2.02 -36.29 -11.44
CA LEU A 23 3.04 -35.26 -11.58
C LEU A 23 2.53 -34.02 -10.86
N HIS A 24 2.90 -33.90 -9.59
CA HIS A 24 2.63 -32.71 -8.80
C HIS A 24 3.42 -31.56 -9.42
N ARG A 25 2.69 -30.67 -10.12
CA ARG A 25 3.24 -29.41 -10.61
C ARG A 25 3.82 -28.65 -9.43
N GLN A 26 5.04 -28.15 -9.58
CA GLN A 26 5.64 -27.23 -8.62
C GLN A 26 5.86 -25.88 -9.28
N ILE A 27 5.65 -24.82 -8.53
CA ILE A 27 5.96 -23.47 -8.99
C ILE A 27 7.00 -22.85 -8.07
N LYS A 28 8.08 -22.34 -8.67
CA LYS A 28 9.10 -21.56 -7.98
C LYS A 28 8.58 -20.16 -7.68
N ASP A 29 8.40 -19.88 -6.41
CA ASP A 29 8.04 -18.60 -5.82
C ASP A 29 9.27 -17.96 -5.14
N PRO A 30 9.50 -16.64 -5.29
CA PRO A 30 10.65 -15.98 -4.71
C PRO A 30 10.60 -15.88 -3.18
N ILE A 31 9.42 -16.01 -2.56
CA ILE A 31 9.20 -15.90 -1.12
C ILE A 31 9.13 -17.28 -0.46
N HIS A 32 8.33 -18.17 -1.04
CA HIS A 32 8.01 -19.49 -0.45
C HIS A 32 8.76 -20.65 -1.10
N ASP A 33 9.69 -20.36 -2.01
CA ASP A 33 10.48 -21.35 -2.74
C ASP A 33 9.60 -22.27 -3.63
N HIS A 34 9.61 -23.59 -3.46
CA HIS A 34 8.84 -24.49 -4.31
C HIS A 34 7.45 -24.75 -3.71
N ILE A 35 6.43 -24.17 -4.34
CA ILE A 35 5.03 -24.36 -3.95
C ILE A 35 4.45 -25.56 -4.73
N PRO A 36 3.98 -26.62 -4.04
CA PRO A 36 3.29 -27.73 -4.69
C PRO A 36 1.87 -27.31 -5.12
N ILE A 37 1.47 -27.73 -6.32
CA ILE A 37 0.16 -27.41 -6.91
C ILE A 37 -0.58 -28.71 -7.17
N SER A 38 -1.76 -28.87 -6.57
CA SER A 38 -2.62 -30.03 -6.82
C SER A 38 -3.23 -29.97 -8.22
N PRO A 39 -3.69 -31.10 -8.80
CA PRO A 39 -4.39 -31.10 -10.09
C PRO A 39 -5.61 -30.16 -10.12
N THR A 40 -6.34 -30.05 -9.00
CA THR A 40 -7.47 -29.13 -8.87
C THR A 40 -7.02 -27.67 -8.92
N LEU A 41 -5.97 -27.29 -8.18
CA LEU A 41 -5.43 -25.93 -8.26
C LEU A 41 -4.88 -25.62 -9.66
N SER A 42 -4.21 -26.58 -10.32
CA SER A 42 -3.72 -26.35 -11.69
C SER A 42 -4.86 -26.05 -12.65
N ARG A 43 -6.00 -26.76 -12.54
CA ARG A 43 -7.20 -26.47 -13.34
C ARG A 43 -7.78 -25.09 -13.10
N LEU A 44 -7.66 -24.54 -11.89
CA LEU A 44 -8.10 -23.18 -11.58
C LEU A 44 -7.11 -22.13 -12.08
N ILE A 45 -5.80 -22.39 -11.88
CA ILE A 45 -4.72 -21.49 -12.27
C ILE A 45 -4.68 -21.33 -13.79
N ASP A 46 -4.83 -22.41 -14.55
CA ASP A 46 -4.69 -22.39 -16.02
C ASP A 46 -5.99 -21.96 -16.74
N THR A 47 -6.75 -21.04 -16.13
CA THR A 47 -7.96 -20.44 -16.70
C THR A 47 -7.74 -18.99 -17.11
N ARG A 48 -8.51 -18.48 -18.08
CA ARG A 48 -8.40 -17.06 -18.50
C ARG A 48 -8.67 -16.09 -17.35
N GLN A 49 -9.61 -16.43 -16.48
CA GLN A 49 -10.02 -15.65 -15.31
C GLN A 49 -8.86 -15.46 -14.33
N PHE A 50 -8.12 -16.54 -14.04
CA PHE A 50 -6.98 -16.49 -13.14
C PHE A 50 -5.75 -15.87 -13.83
N GLN A 51 -5.46 -16.26 -15.07
CA GLN A 51 -4.30 -15.76 -15.82
C GLN A 51 -4.37 -14.25 -16.09
N ARG A 52 -5.56 -13.66 -16.13
CA ARG A 52 -5.78 -12.20 -16.18
C ARG A 52 -5.01 -11.44 -15.11
N LEU A 53 -4.88 -11.99 -13.90
CA LEU A 53 -4.19 -11.33 -12.80
C LEU A 53 -2.71 -11.03 -13.13
N ARG A 54 -2.14 -11.66 -14.17
CA ARG A 54 -0.81 -11.32 -14.68
C ARG A 54 -0.69 -9.94 -15.32
N SER A 55 -1.82 -9.37 -15.70
CA SER A 55 -1.93 -8.06 -16.36
C SER A 55 -2.45 -6.99 -15.38
N ILE A 56 -2.56 -7.31 -14.09
CA ILE A 56 -2.98 -6.39 -13.03
C ILE A 56 -1.88 -6.34 -11.99
N LYS A 57 -1.29 -5.17 -11.83
CA LYS A 57 -0.12 -5.03 -10.97
C LYS A 57 -0.56 -4.74 -9.54
N GLN A 58 -0.12 -5.60 -8.63
CA GLN A 58 -0.20 -5.33 -7.19
C GLN A 58 0.57 -4.04 -6.83
N LEU A 59 1.84 -3.94 -7.27
CA LEU A 59 2.71 -2.75 -7.14
C LEU A 59 3.73 -2.62 -8.28
N GLY A 60 3.28 -2.49 -9.53
CA GLY A 60 4.18 -2.15 -10.64
C GLY A 60 4.93 -3.32 -11.33
N THR A 61 5.36 -4.37 -10.61
CA THR A 61 6.37 -5.32 -11.15
C THR A 61 6.18 -6.83 -10.90
N THR A 62 5.28 -7.27 -10.01
CA THR A 62 5.29 -8.66 -9.52
C THR A 62 4.15 -9.48 -10.12
N SER A 63 4.03 -9.57 -11.44
CA SER A 63 2.77 -10.00 -12.08
C SER A 63 2.76 -11.44 -12.61
N TYR A 64 3.61 -12.37 -12.13
CA TYR A 64 3.76 -13.67 -12.80
C TYR A 64 3.41 -14.93 -11.99
N VAL A 65 3.30 -14.93 -10.67
CA VAL A 65 2.74 -16.10 -9.95
C VAL A 65 2.27 -15.71 -8.54
N TRP A 66 1.03 -16.03 -8.16
CA TRP A 66 0.54 -15.77 -6.79
C TRP A 66 -0.23 -16.93 -6.13
N PRO A 67 0.36 -18.14 -6.02
CA PRO A 67 -0.17 -19.18 -5.14
C PRO A 67 0.32 -19.02 -3.69
N GLY A 68 1.03 -17.94 -3.35
CA GLY A 68 1.60 -17.73 -2.00
C GLY A 68 0.55 -17.70 -0.90
N VAL A 69 -0.56 -16.97 -1.11
CA VAL A 69 -1.69 -16.95 -0.17
C VAL A 69 -2.35 -18.32 -0.06
N ALA A 70 -2.56 -19.02 -1.18
CA ALA A 70 -3.08 -20.39 -1.20
C ALA A 70 -2.18 -21.36 -0.40
N TYR A 71 -0.87 -21.28 -0.60
CA TYR A 71 0.14 -22.06 0.10
C TYR A 71 0.10 -21.82 1.61
N LEU A 72 0.07 -20.56 2.04
CA LEU A 72 -0.03 -20.20 3.46
C LEU A 72 -1.38 -20.64 4.06
N ALA A 73 -2.48 -20.52 3.31
CA ALA A 73 -3.80 -20.97 3.71
C ALA A 73 -3.81 -22.50 3.95
N ARG A 74 -3.25 -23.28 3.02
CA ARG A 74 -3.08 -24.73 3.18
C ARG A 74 -2.19 -25.07 4.37
N LEU A 75 -1.07 -24.37 4.55
CA LEU A 75 -0.14 -24.60 5.65
C LEU A 75 -0.82 -24.35 7.01
N MET A 76 -1.57 -23.25 7.14
CA MET A 76 -2.33 -22.92 8.34
C MET A 76 -3.41 -23.98 8.63
N ALA A 77 -4.26 -24.31 7.65
CA ALA A 77 -5.33 -25.28 7.81
C ALA A 77 -4.79 -26.69 8.15
N SER A 78 -3.74 -27.13 7.47
CA SER A 78 -3.06 -28.41 7.71
C SER A 78 -2.43 -28.47 9.10
N ARG A 79 -1.83 -27.35 9.56
CA ARG A 79 -1.28 -27.23 10.90
C ARG A 79 -2.37 -27.36 11.96
N LEU A 80 -3.51 -26.68 11.80
CA LEU A 80 -4.64 -26.81 12.74
C LEU A 80 -5.22 -28.24 12.73
N LYS A 81 -5.37 -28.85 11.54
CA LYS A 81 -5.84 -30.24 11.38
C LYS A 81 -4.98 -31.23 12.15
N THR A 82 -3.67 -31.18 11.95
CA THR A 82 -2.71 -32.11 12.58
C THR A 82 -2.54 -31.85 14.07
N SER A 83 -2.54 -30.57 14.49
CA SER A 83 -2.30 -30.18 15.89
C SER A 83 -3.50 -30.38 16.81
N GLN A 84 -4.71 -30.32 16.27
CA GLN A 84 -5.95 -30.45 17.02
C GLN A 84 -6.97 -31.34 16.27
N PRO A 85 -6.76 -32.67 16.22
CA PRO A 85 -7.67 -33.59 15.53
C PRO A 85 -9.14 -33.49 15.99
N LYS A 86 -9.37 -33.04 17.23
CA LYS A 86 -10.71 -32.80 17.80
C LYS A 86 -11.52 -31.73 17.05
N LEU A 87 -10.88 -30.87 16.27
CA LEU A 87 -11.56 -29.87 15.43
C LEU A 87 -12.24 -30.51 14.21
N LYS A 88 -11.94 -31.78 13.90
CA LYS A 88 -12.51 -32.52 12.77
C LYS A 88 -12.33 -31.79 11.43
N ILE A 89 -11.19 -31.14 11.24
CA ILE A 89 -10.82 -30.53 9.95
C ILE A 89 -10.54 -31.67 8.96
N THR A 90 -11.33 -31.69 7.89
CA THR A 90 -11.28 -32.67 6.79
C THR A 90 -10.33 -32.20 5.69
N ASP A 91 -9.98 -33.08 4.73
CA ASP A 91 -9.23 -32.65 3.54
C ASP A 91 -10.03 -31.67 2.68
N ARG A 92 -11.35 -31.86 2.58
CA ARG A 92 -12.28 -30.90 1.96
C ARG A 92 -12.12 -29.49 2.56
N ASP A 93 -12.07 -29.37 3.89
CA ASP A 93 -11.91 -28.06 4.54
C ASP A 93 -10.57 -27.41 4.15
N VAL A 94 -9.49 -28.19 4.09
CA VAL A 94 -8.15 -27.69 3.71
C VAL A 94 -8.15 -27.23 2.26
N ASP A 95 -8.72 -28.02 1.36
CA ASP A 95 -8.78 -27.70 -0.07
C ASP A 95 -9.67 -26.46 -0.33
N CYS A 96 -10.82 -26.33 0.33
CA CYS A 96 -11.67 -25.13 0.22
C CYS A 96 -10.96 -23.87 0.74
N VAL A 97 -10.23 -23.96 1.86
CA VAL A 97 -9.45 -22.84 2.40
C VAL A 97 -8.29 -22.46 1.48
N GLU A 98 -7.61 -23.44 0.88
CA GLU A 98 -6.56 -23.22 -0.10
C GLU A 98 -7.09 -22.54 -1.38
N ILE A 99 -8.22 -23.02 -1.91
CA ILE A 99 -8.86 -22.44 -3.09
C ILE A 99 -9.37 -21.03 -2.80
N ALA A 100 -9.95 -20.78 -1.63
CA ALA A 100 -10.31 -19.42 -1.21
C ALA A 100 -9.09 -18.50 -1.17
N GLY A 101 -7.96 -18.95 -0.62
CA GLY A 101 -6.70 -18.21 -0.64
C GLY A 101 -6.19 -17.96 -2.07
N LEU A 102 -6.36 -18.91 -2.98
CA LEU A 102 -5.99 -18.74 -4.39
C LEU A 102 -6.87 -17.69 -5.09
N CYS A 103 -8.17 -17.70 -4.82
CA CYS A 103 -9.17 -16.96 -5.60
C CYS A 103 -9.62 -15.62 -4.97
N HIS A 104 -9.15 -15.26 -3.77
CA HIS A 104 -9.62 -14.07 -3.05
C HIS A 104 -9.47 -12.75 -3.81
N ASP A 105 -8.48 -12.65 -4.69
CA ASP A 105 -8.13 -11.44 -5.46
C ASP A 105 -8.54 -11.49 -6.94
N LEU A 106 -9.32 -12.48 -7.37
CA LEU A 106 -9.81 -12.59 -8.76
C LEU A 106 -10.54 -11.32 -9.24
N GLY A 107 -11.17 -10.61 -8.33
CA GLY A 107 -11.99 -9.43 -8.58
C GLY A 107 -11.23 -8.11 -8.66
N HIS A 108 -9.91 -8.08 -8.43
CA HIS A 108 -9.16 -6.84 -8.59
C HIS A 108 -9.26 -6.29 -10.02
N GLY A 109 -9.39 -4.97 -10.12
CA GLY A 109 -9.42 -4.24 -11.39
C GLY A 109 -8.06 -3.62 -11.72
N PRO A 110 -7.98 -2.83 -12.82
CA PRO A 110 -6.78 -2.11 -13.20
C PRO A 110 -6.19 -1.28 -12.05
N TRP A 111 -4.90 -1.46 -11.73
CA TRP A 111 -4.21 -0.86 -10.58
C TRP A 111 -4.84 -1.18 -9.21
N SER A 112 -5.46 -2.36 -9.06
CA SER A 112 -5.97 -2.94 -7.81
C SER A 112 -6.78 -1.93 -6.98
N HIS A 113 -6.23 -1.40 -5.88
CA HIS A 113 -6.96 -0.54 -4.96
C HIS A 113 -7.33 0.86 -5.50
N VAL A 114 -6.68 1.29 -6.58
CA VAL A 114 -7.07 2.53 -7.29
C VAL A 114 -8.43 2.32 -7.97
N TRP A 115 -8.71 1.10 -8.44
CA TRP A 115 -9.94 0.76 -9.13
C TRP A 115 -11.16 0.81 -8.21
N ASP A 116 -11.18 -0.04 -7.19
CA ASP A 116 -12.31 -0.21 -6.27
C ASP A 116 -12.41 0.94 -5.26
N GLY A 117 -11.27 1.45 -4.77
CA GLY A 117 -11.22 2.47 -3.73
C GLY A 117 -11.37 3.91 -4.22
N MET A 118 -11.09 4.17 -5.51
CA MET A 118 -11.07 5.56 -6.01
C MET A 118 -11.83 5.75 -7.33
N PHE A 119 -11.68 4.88 -8.33
CA PHE A 119 -12.35 5.04 -9.63
C PHE A 119 -13.83 4.65 -9.57
N ILE A 120 -14.15 3.41 -9.17
CA ILE A 120 -15.51 2.87 -9.15
C ILE A 120 -16.49 3.72 -8.31
N PRO A 121 -16.15 4.19 -7.10
CA PRO A 121 -17.05 5.02 -6.29
C PRO A 121 -17.47 6.30 -7.01
N VAL A 122 -16.58 6.89 -7.81
CA VAL A 122 -16.83 8.11 -8.58
C VAL A 122 -17.56 7.80 -9.89
N ALA A 123 -17.19 6.70 -10.56
CA ALA A 123 -17.76 6.31 -11.85
C ALA A 123 -19.21 5.81 -11.73
N LEU A 124 -19.50 4.98 -10.72
CA LEU A 124 -20.81 4.32 -10.57
C LEU A 124 -21.80 5.06 -9.65
N LYS A 125 -21.38 6.08 -8.89
CA LYS A 125 -22.13 7.07 -8.05
C LYS A 125 -23.25 6.58 -7.10
N ARG A 126 -23.83 5.40 -7.30
CA ARG A 126 -25.05 4.85 -6.66
C ARG A 126 -25.00 3.35 -6.46
N ARG A 127 -23.95 2.68 -6.95
CA ARG A 127 -23.72 1.24 -6.72
C ARG A 127 -22.44 1.09 -5.93
N GLU A 128 -22.56 0.43 -4.79
CA GLU A 128 -21.40 -0.05 -4.06
C GLU A 128 -20.90 -1.33 -4.74
N TRP A 129 -19.59 -1.42 -4.90
CA TRP A 129 -18.91 -2.58 -5.43
C TRP A 129 -17.53 -2.64 -4.80
N LYS A 130 -17.10 -3.84 -4.43
CA LYS A 130 -15.76 -4.11 -3.90
C LYS A 130 -15.10 -5.21 -4.72
N HIS A 131 -13.78 -5.30 -4.63
CA HIS A 131 -13.07 -6.38 -5.32
C HIS A 131 -13.49 -7.76 -4.82
N GLU A 132 -13.96 -7.91 -3.56
CA GLU A 132 -14.51 -9.18 -3.09
C GLU A 132 -15.77 -9.61 -3.86
N ASP A 133 -16.67 -8.68 -4.19
CA ASP A 133 -17.86 -8.95 -5.03
C ASP A 133 -17.43 -9.40 -6.43
N GLY A 134 -16.40 -8.74 -6.98
CA GLY A 134 -15.77 -9.13 -8.24
C GLY A 134 -15.11 -10.51 -8.20
N SER A 135 -14.50 -10.88 -7.07
CA SER A 135 -13.84 -12.18 -6.90
C SER A 135 -14.85 -13.31 -6.90
N GLU A 136 -16.01 -13.12 -6.24
CA GLU A 136 -17.11 -14.08 -6.27
C GLU A 136 -17.68 -14.25 -7.68
N MET A 137 -17.96 -13.13 -8.38
CA MET A 137 -18.45 -13.16 -9.76
C MET A 137 -17.46 -13.87 -10.70
N MET A 138 -16.18 -13.54 -10.60
CA MET A 138 -15.14 -14.11 -11.45
C MET A 138 -14.89 -15.58 -11.11
N PHE A 139 -15.02 -15.97 -9.84
CA PHE A 139 -14.95 -17.37 -9.41
C PHE A 139 -16.09 -18.19 -9.99
N ASP A 140 -17.34 -17.70 -9.93
CA ASP A 140 -18.50 -18.39 -10.53
C ASP A 140 -18.29 -18.61 -12.04
N ALA A 141 -17.86 -17.57 -12.76
CA ALA A 141 -17.56 -17.67 -14.19
C ALA A 141 -16.40 -18.63 -14.49
N LEU A 142 -15.36 -18.64 -13.65
CA LEU A 142 -14.22 -19.55 -13.77
C LEU A 142 -14.70 -21.01 -13.66
N ILE A 143 -15.51 -21.34 -12.66
CA ILE A 143 -16.00 -22.71 -12.46
C ILE A 143 -16.91 -23.14 -13.61
N GLU A 144 -17.86 -22.29 -14.02
CA GLU A 144 -18.85 -22.61 -15.05
C GLU A 144 -18.20 -22.81 -16.43
N GLU A 145 -17.40 -21.85 -16.90
CA GLU A 145 -16.84 -21.87 -18.25
C GLU A 145 -15.81 -22.98 -18.44
N ASN A 146 -15.02 -23.26 -17.41
CA ASN A 146 -13.94 -24.25 -17.45
C ASN A 146 -14.39 -25.63 -16.97
N LYS A 147 -15.69 -25.79 -16.60
CA LYS A 147 -16.30 -27.04 -16.13
C LYS A 147 -15.50 -27.69 -15.00
N VAL A 148 -15.03 -26.88 -14.05
CA VAL A 148 -14.23 -27.37 -12.92
C VAL A 148 -15.16 -28.19 -12.01
N PRO A 149 -14.85 -29.47 -11.75
CA PRO A 149 -15.73 -30.32 -10.94
C PRO A 149 -15.63 -29.90 -9.48
N MET A 150 -16.64 -29.16 -9.01
CA MET A 150 -16.72 -28.68 -7.64
C MET A 150 -18.18 -28.67 -7.16
N PRO A 151 -18.51 -29.32 -6.03
CA PRO A 151 -19.85 -29.26 -5.44
C PRO A 151 -20.31 -27.83 -5.16
N ILE A 152 -21.60 -27.55 -5.31
CA ILE A 152 -22.18 -26.21 -5.06
C ILE A 152 -21.94 -25.77 -3.60
N GLU A 153 -22.04 -26.70 -2.65
CA GLU A 153 -21.76 -26.42 -1.24
C GLU A 153 -20.33 -25.92 -1.01
N ASP A 154 -19.35 -26.48 -1.74
CA ASP A 154 -17.95 -26.09 -1.66
C ASP A 154 -17.73 -24.71 -2.30
N GLN A 155 -18.39 -24.44 -3.43
CA GLN A 155 -18.37 -23.12 -4.07
C GLN A 155 -18.92 -22.05 -3.12
N LEU A 156 -20.05 -22.33 -2.43
CA LEU A 156 -20.63 -21.41 -1.44
C LEU A 156 -19.69 -21.20 -0.25
N PHE A 157 -19.04 -22.25 0.24
CA PHE A 157 -18.09 -22.15 1.34
C PHE A 157 -16.85 -21.34 0.95
N ILE A 158 -16.27 -21.57 -0.23
CA ILE A 158 -15.14 -20.81 -0.75
C ILE A 158 -15.49 -19.32 -0.87
N LYS A 159 -16.64 -18.98 -1.44
CA LYS A 159 -17.10 -17.58 -1.54
C LYS A 159 -17.30 -16.95 -0.17
N ALA A 160 -17.86 -17.68 0.79
CA ALA A 160 -18.00 -17.20 2.16
C ALA A 160 -16.63 -16.95 2.83
N LEU A 161 -15.63 -17.80 2.59
CA LEU A 161 -14.26 -17.61 3.07
C LEU A 161 -13.58 -16.38 2.46
N ILE A 162 -13.77 -16.13 1.16
CA ILE A 162 -13.27 -14.93 0.46
C ILE A 162 -13.89 -13.66 1.07
N ALA A 163 -15.22 -13.66 1.26
CA ALA A 163 -15.92 -12.55 1.90
C ALA A 163 -15.56 -12.38 3.39
N GLY A 164 -15.12 -13.45 4.05
CA GLY A 164 -14.89 -13.49 5.50
C GLY A 164 -16.20 -13.53 6.31
N GLU A 165 -17.26 -14.12 5.75
CA GLU A 165 -18.62 -14.07 6.30
C GLU A 165 -19.18 -15.46 6.66
N HIS A 166 -18.87 -15.92 7.89
CA HIS A 166 -19.34 -17.22 8.40
C HIS A 166 -20.86 -17.38 8.41
N SER A 167 -21.62 -16.29 8.55
CA SER A 167 -23.08 -16.31 8.54
C SER A 167 -23.69 -16.87 7.25
N ARG A 168 -22.93 -16.88 6.14
CA ARG A 168 -23.37 -17.45 4.86
C ARG A 168 -23.33 -18.97 4.84
N THR A 169 -22.49 -19.58 5.67
CA THR A 169 -22.35 -21.04 5.81
C THR A 169 -22.22 -21.45 7.29
N PRO A 170 -23.30 -21.32 8.09
CA PRO A 170 -23.23 -21.53 9.54
C PRO A 170 -22.85 -22.96 9.98
N SER A 171 -23.04 -23.95 9.09
CA SER A 171 -22.62 -25.34 9.29
C SER A 171 -21.11 -25.52 9.27
N GLU A 172 -20.37 -24.59 8.65
CA GLU A 172 -18.93 -24.66 8.51
C GLU A 172 -18.21 -24.16 9.78
N LYS A 173 -16.94 -24.52 9.91
CA LYS A 173 -16.16 -24.25 11.13
C LYS A 173 -15.71 -22.80 11.15
N ALA A 174 -16.24 -22.00 12.08
CA ALA A 174 -16.04 -20.54 12.03
C ALA A 174 -14.56 -20.10 12.14
N PHE A 175 -13.72 -20.82 12.87
CA PHE A 175 -12.28 -20.48 12.96
C PHE A 175 -11.54 -20.56 11.61
N LEU A 176 -12.09 -21.22 10.59
CA LEU A 176 -11.49 -21.25 9.24
C LEU A 176 -11.57 -19.87 8.56
N PHE A 177 -12.52 -19.04 8.94
CA PHE A 177 -12.68 -17.67 8.43
C PHE A 177 -11.62 -16.70 8.98
N ASP A 178 -10.84 -17.12 9.99
CA ASP A 178 -9.70 -16.36 10.49
C ASP A 178 -8.45 -16.55 9.58
N ILE A 179 -8.48 -17.45 8.58
CA ILE A 179 -7.32 -17.81 7.75
C ILE A 179 -7.13 -16.86 6.56
N VAL A 180 -8.13 -16.77 5.67
CA VAL A 180 -8.01 -16.04 4.39
C VAL A 180 -8.39 -14.56 4.53
N ALA A 181 -9.55 -14.27 5.12
CA ALA A 181 -10.07 -12.91 5.29
C ALA A 181 -10.56 -12.70 6.72
N ASN A 182 -9.63 -12.36 7.62
CA ASN A 182 -9.92 -12.30 9.05
C ASN A 182 -10.59 -10.96 9.42
N LYS A 183 -11.93 -10.90 9.40
CA LYS A 183 -12.67 -9.68 9.75
C LYS A 183 -12.63 -9.35 11.26
N ARG A 184 -12.19 -10.28 12.12
CA ARG A 184 -12.13 -10.09 13.58
C ARG A 184 -10.96 -9.21 14.01
N ASN A 185 -9.77 -9.52 13.50
CA ASN A 185 -8.54 -8.85 13.91
C ASN A 185 -7.55 -8.60 12.75
N GLY A 186 -7.95 -8.92 11.52
CA GLY A 186 -7.18 -8.62 10.33
C GLY A 186 -5.89 -9.41 10.19
N LEU A 187 -5.55 -10.34 11.10
CA LEU A 187 -4.38 -11.20 10.95
C LEU A 187 -4.75 -12.43 10.13
N ASP A 188 -4.49 -12.38 8.83
CA ASP A 188 -4.80 -13.40 7.83
C ASP A 188 -3.59 -13.65 6.91
N VAL A 189 -3.63 -14.76 6.18
CA VAL A 189 -2.51 -15.20 5.32
C VAL A 189 -2.27 -14.30 4.12
N ASP A 190 -3.27 -13.53 3.67
CA ASP A 190 -3.12 -12.49 2.66
C ASP A 190 -2.09 -11.45 3.12
N LYS A 191 -2.29 -10.87 4.32
CA LYS A 191 -1.33 -9.91 4.90
C LYS A 191 0.05 -10.50 5.11
N LEU A 192 0.11 -11.76 5.51
CA LEU A 192 1.38 -12.43 5.70
C LEU A 192 2.16 -12.54 4.38
N ASP A 193 1.49 -12.87 3.27
CA ASP A 193 2.12 -12.95 1.95
C ASP A 193 2.54 -11.56 1.45
N TYR A 194 1.63 -10.59 1.38
CA TYR A 194 1.94 -9.32 0.73
C TYR A 194 2.99 -8.52 1.50
N ILE A 195 3.02 -8.56 2.84
CA ILE A 195 4.04 -7.82 3.61
C ILE A 195 5.44 -8.36 3.30
N THR A 196 5.61 -9.68 3.30
CA THR A 196 6.90 -10.31 2.99
C THR A 196 7.26 -10.11 1.52
N ARG A 197 6.29 -10.26 0.63
CA ARG A 197 6.55 -10.19 -0.80
C ARG A 197 6.79 -8.77 -1.29
N ASP A 198 5.96 -7.81 -0.92
CA ASP A 198 6.14 -6.42 -1.35
C ASP A 198 7.47 -5.88 -0.84
N SER A 199 7.80 -6.13 0.42
CA SER A 199 9.08 -5.72 0.99
C SER A 199 10.28 -6.33 0.26
N HIS A 200 10.20 -7.61 -0.12
CA HIS A 200 11.21 -8.26 -0.96
C HIS A 200 11.32 -7.59 -2.35
N MET A 201 10.19 -7.29 -3.00
CA MET A 201 10.18 -6.69 -4.35
C MET A 201 10.65 -5.24 -4.36
N ILE A 202 10.44 -4.52 -3.27
CA ILE A 202 10.92 -3.14 -3.07
C ILE A 202 12.44 -3.11 -2.81
N GLY A 203 13.03 -4.24 -2.40
CA GLY A 203 14.45 -4.34 -2.06
C GLY A 203 14.78 -3.93 -0.61
N ASP A 204 13.78 -3.90 0.28
CA ASP A 204 13.95 -3.75 1.74
C ASP A 204 13.25 -4.92 2.45
N PRO A 205 13.78 -6.16 2.34
CA PRO A 205 13.06 -7.36 2.75
C PRO A 205 12.74 -7.35 4.24
N ILE A 206 11.46 -7.48 4.56
CA ILE A 206 10.98 -7.63 5.93
C ILE A 206 10.89 -9.13 6.22
N SER A 207 11.83 -9.63 7.03
CA SER A 207 11.85 -11.04 7.44
C SER A 207 11.15 -11.22 8.78
N PHE A 208 10.07 -12.00 8.78
CA PHE A 208 9.48 -12.56 9.99
C PHE A 208 9.19 -14.05 9.78
N SER A 209 9.17 -14.82 10.86
CA SER A 209 9.14 -16.29 10.77
C SER A 209 7.70 -16.78 10.65
N LEU A 210 7.23 -16.92 9.40
CA LEU A 210 5.93 -17.51 9.07
C LEU A 210 5.76 -18.89 9.71
N ALA A 211 6.78 -19.74 9.64
CA ALA A 211 6.78 -21.06 10.25
C ALA A 211 6.57 -21.02 11.78
N ARG A 212 7.12 -20.00 12.46
CA ARG A 212 6.91 -19.81 13.89
C ARG A 212 5.48 -19.41 14.21
N LEU A 213 4.93 -18.43 13.48
CA LEU A 213 3.57 -17.93 13.69
C LEU A 213 2.52 -19.03 13.40
N VAL A 214 2.66 -19.74 12.29
CA VAL A 214 1.80 -20.89 11.97
C VAL A 214 1.99 -22.00 13.01
N GLY A 215 3.23 -22.26 13.42
CA GLY A 215 3.55 -23.26 14.45
C GLY A 215 2.86 -23.01 15.79
N SER A 216 2.66 -21.75 16.17
CA SER A 216 1.99 -21.34 17.42
C SER A 216 0.48 -21.12 17.30
N ALA A 217 -0.09 -21.22 16.10
CA ALA A 217 -1.54 -21.10 15.90
C ALA A 217 -2.30 -22.28 16.54
N ARG A 218 -3.40 -21.96 17.24
CA ARG A 218 -4.26 -22.92 17.93
C ARG A 218 -5.69 -22.40 18.03
N VAL A 219 -6.68 -23.24 17.75
CA VAL A 219 -8.09 -22.90 17.94
C VAL A 219 -8.51 -23.06 19.40
N ILE A 220 -9.01 -21.99 20.00
CA ILE A 220 -9.61 -21.98 21.34
C ILE A 220 -10.89 -21.14 21.27
N GLY A 221 -12.03 -21.68 21.70
CA GLY A 221 -13.30 -20.94 21.66
C GLY A 221 -13.76 -20.56 20.24
N ASN A 222 -13.46 -21.40 19.24
CA ASN A 222 -13.81 -21.19 17.82
C ASN A 222 -13.13 -19.97 17.17
N GLU A 223 -11.94 -19.60 17.67
CA GLU A 223 -11.09 -18.52 17.16
C GLU A 223 -9.63 -18.99 17.13
N ILE A 224 -8.87 -18.58 16.11
CA ILE A 224 -7.42 -18.82 16.05
C ILE A 224 -6.71 -17.92 17.09
N CYS A 225 -6.03 -18.56 18.03
CA CYS A 225 -5.22 -17.96 19.07
C CYS A 225 -3.73 -18.28 18.85
N TYR A 226 -2.85 -17.43 19.36
CA TYR A 226 -1.39 -17.60 19.25
C TYR A 226 -0.74 -17.76 20.63
N GLU A 227 0.49 -18.28 20.68
CA GLU A 227 1.21 -18.36 21.95
C GLU A 227 1.62 -16.95 22.41
N ILE A 228 1.44 -16.62 23.69
CA ILE A 228 1.70 -15.26 24.22
C ILE A 228 3.12 -14.76 23.98
N LYS A 229 4.10 -15.66 23.89
CA LYS A 229 5.50 -15.32 23.56
C LYS A 229 5.67 -14.71 22.16
N ASP A 230 4.68 -14.88 21.28
CA ASP A 230 4.69 -14.36 19.91
C ASP A 230 3.96 -13.01 19.79
N ALA A 231 3.48 -12.43 20.89
CA ALA A 231 2.79 -11.13 20.87
C ALA A 231 3.64 -10.02 20.24
N ASN A 232 4.94 -9.95 20.55
CA ASN A 232 5.86 -8.99 19.94
C ASN A 232 6.04 -9.25 18.44
N HIS A 233 6.07 -10.52 18.02
CA HIS A 233 6.18 -10.88 16.61
C HIS A 233 4.95 -10.44 15.81
N ILE A 234 3.76 -10.61 16.37
CA ILE A 234 2.51 -10.15 15.76
C ILE A 234 2.47 -8.62 15.70
N TYR A 235 2.93 -7.94 16.75
CA TYR A 235 3.07 -6.48 16.72
C TYR A 235 4.00 -6.01 15.61
N GLU A 236 5.14 -6.67 15.40
CA GLU A 236 6.07 -6.37 14.30
C GLU A 236 5.39 -6.51 12.94
N ILE A 237 4.56 -7.54 12.73
CA ILE A 237 3.76 -7.69 11.49
C ILE A 237 2.85 -6.47 11.28
N CYS A 238 2.12 -6.06 12.32
CA CYS A 238 1.25 -4.89 12.27
C CYS A 238 2.02 -3.57 12.02
N TYR A 239 3.20 -3.43 12.63
CA TYR A 239 4.10 -2.30 12.41
C TYR A 239 4.64 -2.28 10.98
N ASN A 240 5.05 -3.43 10.45
CA ASN A 240 5.58 -3.56 9.09
C ASN A 240 4.51 -3.21 8.05
N ARG A 241 3.26 -3.60 8.29
CA ARG A 241 2.12 -3.12 7.50
C ARG A 241 2.04 -1.59 7.52
N PHE A 242 2.06 -0.98 8.71
CA PHE A 242 2.04 0.47 8.83
C PHE A 242 3.22 1.14 8.08
N LYS A 243 4.43 0.59 8.22
CA LYS A 243 5.64 1.04 7.52
C LYS A 243 5.42 1.06 6.00
N LEU A 244 4.97 -0.06 5.41
CA LEU A 244 4.72 -0.16 3.97
C LEU A 244 3.66 0.84 3.48
N HIS A 245 2.55 0.97 4.22
CA HIS A 245 1.53 1.98 3.89
C HIS A 245 2.09 3.40 3.91
N LYS A 246 2.92 3.74 4.91
CA LYS A 246 3.45 5.08 5.10
C LYS A 246 4.53 5.45 4.09
N SER A 247 5.47 4.54 3.80
CA SER A 247 6.62 4.84 2.94
C SER A 247 6.42 4.49 1.46
N VAL A 248 5.60 3.49 1.16
CA VAL A 248 5.49 2.91 -0.19
C VAL A 248 4.12 3.21 -0.78
N TYR A 249 3.06 2.62 -0.22
CA TYR A 249 1.72 2.66 -0.84
C TYR A 249 1.14 4.07 -0.87
N ASN A 250 1.53 4.93 0.07
CA ASN A 250 1.12 6.33 0.11
C ASN A 250 2.29 7.28 -0.22
N HIS A 251 3.25 6.85 -1.04
CA HIS A 251 4.27 7.75 -1.52
C HIS A 251 3.65 8.90 -2.33
N LYS A 252 4.02 10.16 -2.01
CA LYS A 252 3.36 11.36 -2.55
C LYS A 252 3.31 11.41 -4.08
N ALA A 253 4.35 10.93 -4.76
CA ALA A 253 4.39 10.91 -6.22
C ALA A 253 3.58 9.75 -6.82
N ALA A 254 3.43 8.63 -6.11
CA ALA A 254 2.55 7.54 -6.53
C ALA A 254 1.10 7.99 -6.45
N LYS A 255 0.68 8.58 -5.31
CA LYS A 255 -0.65 9.20 -5.15
C LYS A 255 -0.96 10.23 -6.24
N ALA A 256 0.00 11.07 -6.63
CA ALA A 256 -0.17 12.01 -7.73
C ALA A 256 -0.50 11.32 -9.06
N ILE A 257 0.19 10.22 -9.36
CA ILE A 257 -0.07 9.40 -10.56
C ILE A 257 -1.43 8.72 -10.47
N GLU A 258 -1.81 8.18 -9.31
CA GLU A 258 -3.13 7.58 -9.09
C GLU A 258 -4.25 8.57 -9.39
N TYR A 259 -4.17 9.81 -8.88
CA TYR A 259 -5.15 10.86 -9.21
C TYR A 259 -5.22 11.15 -10.70
N MET A 260 -4.08 11.19 -11.40
CA MET A 260 -4.06 11.35 -12.86
C MET A 260 -4.65 10.15 -13.59
N ILE A 261 -4.39 8.93 -13.11
CA ILE A 261 -4.98 7.70 -13.67
C ILE A 261 -6.50 7.79 -13.55
N ILE A 262 -7.02 8.14 -12.37
CA ILE A 262 -8.46 8.27 -12.13
C ILE A 262 -9.08 9.34 -13.04
N ASP A 263 -8.49 10.53 -13.11
CA ASP A 263 -9.01 11.59 -13.98
C ASP A 263 -9.01 11.14 -15.45
N GLY A 264 -7.95 10.46 -15.92
CA GLY A 264 -7.88 9.91 -17.27
C GLY A 264 -8.92 8.81 -17.52
N LEU A 265 -9.12 7.89 -16.57
CA LEU A 265 -10.13 6.84 -16.66
C LEU A 265 -11.54 7.41 -16.64
N LEU A 266 -11.82 8.42 -15.83
CA LEU A 266 -13.14 9.08 -15.77
C LEU A 266 -13.47 9.79 -17.08
N GLU A 267 -12.49 10.46 -17.70
CA GLU A 267 -12.66 11.05 -19.04
C GLU A 267 -12.93 9.96 -20.09
N ALA A 268 -12.16 8.87 -20.10
CA ALA A 268 -12.35 7.78 -21.06
C ALA A 268 -13.65 7.00 -20.85
N ASN A 269 -14.08 6.83 -19.60
CA ASN A 269 -15.29 6.09 -19.25
C ASN A 269 -16.56 6.77 -19.79
N ARG A 270 -16.56 8.09 -20.01
CA ARG A 270 -17.70 8.79 -20.65
C ARG A 270 -17.99 8.31 -22.06
N VAL A 271 -16.97 7.78 -22.75
CA VAL A 271 -17.06 7.28 -24.13
C VAL A 271 -17.15 5.77 -24.15
N MET A 272 -16.26 5.09 -23.40
CA MET A 272 -16.11 3.63 -23.46
C MET A 272 -17.04 2.88 -22.51
N ASN A 273 -17.56 3.53 -21.46
CA ASN A 273 -18.46 2.98 -20.45
C ASN A 273 -18.03 1.62 -19.84
N PHE A 274 -16.73 1.45 -19.60
CA PHE A 274 -16.18 0.19 -19.05
C PHE A 274 -16.39 0.04 -17.53
N ALA A 275 -16.84 1.08 -16.82
CA ALA A 275 -17.10 0.99 -15.38
C ALA A 275 -18.23 -0.01 -15.05
N GLU A 276 -19.21 -0.16 -15.93
CA GLU A 276 -20.29 -1.15 -15.78
C GLU A 276 -19.82 -2.59 -16.07
N ASP A 277 -18.66 -2.77 -16.71
CA ASP A 277 -18.13 -4.09 -17.05
C ASP A 277 -17.79 -4.91 -15.79
N VAL A 278 -17.67 -4.28 -14.61
CA VAL A 278 -17.45 -4.97 -13.32
C VAL A 278 -18.57 -5.95 -12.94
N PHE A 279 -19.74 -5.87 -13.59
CA PHE A 279 -20.88 -6.75 -13.37
C PHE A 279 -21.03 -7.85 -14.43
N ASP A 280 -20.12 -7.91 -15.42
CA ASP A 280 -20.12 -8.94 -16.46
C ASP A 280 -18.74 -9.61 -16.52
N PRO A 281 -18.59 -10.87 -16.08
CA PRO A 281 -17.30 -11.55 -16.05
C PRO A 281 -16.65 -11.68 -17.43
N ASN A 282 -17.45 -11.78 -18.51
CA ASN A 282 -16.93 -11.90 -19.88
C ASN A 282 -16.29 -10.60 -20.38
N ARG A 283 -16.70 -9.45 -19.82
CA ARG A 283 -16.13 -8.14 -20.15
C ARG A 283 -15.04 -7.77 -19.15
N TYR A 284 -15.29 -8.01 -17.87
CA TYR A 284 -14.35 -7.72 -16.79
C TYR A 284 -13.03 -8.47 -16.94
N VAL A 285 -13.04 -9.67 -17.56
CA VAL A 285 -11.82 -10.43 -17.80
C VAL A 285 -10.78 -9.66 -18.63
N PHE A 286 -11.21 -8.73 -19.49
CA PHE A 286 -10.33 -7.90 -20.31
C PHE A 286 -9.94 -6.57 -19.66
N LEU A 287 -10.54 -6.23 -18.51
CA LEU A 287 -10.31 -4.96 -17.84
C LEU A 287 -9.09 -5.07 -16.93
N THR A 288 -7.91 -4.85 -17.50
CA THR A 288 -6.61 -4.95 -16.84
C THR A 288 -5.85 -3.63 -16.94
N ASP A 289 -4.60 -3.55 -16.44
CA ASP A 289 -3.77 -2.33 -16.54
C ASP A 289 -3.53 -1.90 -18.00
N GLU A 290 -3.75 -2.79 -18.97
CA GLU A 290 -3.66 -2.53 -20.40
C GLU A 290 -4.69 -1.50 -20.91
N ILE A 291 -5.72 -1.19 -20.12
CA ILE A 291 -6.72 -0.18 -20.45
C ILE A 291 -6.08 1.18 -20.76
N MET A 292 -4.97 1.54 -20.09
CA MET A 292 -4.23 2.76 -20.41
C MET A 292 -3.71 2.73 -21.85
N SER A 293 -3.02 1.65 -22.23
CA SER A 293 -2.46 1.47 -23.58
C SER A 293 -3.56 1.44 -24.64
N ARG A 294 -4.72 0.84 -24.33
CA ARG A 294 -5.89 0.82 -25.22
C ARG A 294 -6.46 2.22 -25.45
N ILE A 295 -6.54 3.05 -24.41
CA ILE A 295 -6.99 4.45 -24.53
C ILE A 295 -5.95 5.27 -25.32
N GLU A 296 -4.66 5.10 -25.02
CA GLU A 296 -3.55 5.80 -25.68
C GLU A 296 -3.46 5.49 -27.19
N SER A 297 -3.77 4.26 -27.59
CA SER A 297 -3.70 3.81 -29.00
C SER A 297 -4.98 4.07 -29.80
N SER A 298 -6.07 4.49 -29.17
CA SER A 298 -7.32 4.77 -29.85
C SER A 298 -7.23 6.00 -30.76
N THR A 299 -7.87 5.95 -31.93
CA THR A 299 -7.98 7.08 -32.86
C THR A 299 -9.25 7.91 -32.63
N ASP A 300 -10.08 7.56 -31.64
CA ASP A 300 -11.32 8.27 -31.34
C ASP A 300 -11.02 9.66 -30.75
N PRO A 301 -11.42 10.77 -31.43
CA PRO A 301 -11.19 12.12 -30.94
C PRO A 301 -11.84 12.40 -29.58
N LEU A 302 -12.90 11.67 -29.20
CA LEU A 302 -13.58 11.83 -27.92
C LEU A 302 -12.70 11.40 -26.73
N LEU A 303 -11.67 10.60 -26.96
CA LEU A 303 -10.71 10.16 -25.93
C LEU A 303 -9.53 11.13 -25.74
N ALA A 304 -9.44 12.21 -26.52
CA ALA A 304 -8.33 13.15 -26.48
C ALA A 304 -8.06 13.73 -25.07
N GLY A 305 -9.11 13.94 -24.27
CA GLY A 305 -9.00 14.40 -22.88
C GLY A 305 -8.24 13.41 -22.00
N ALA A 306 -8.62 12.13 -22.04
CA ALA A 306 -7.95 11.05 -21.32
C ALA A 306 -6.51 10.84 -21.81
N GLN A 307 -6.32 10.83 -23.14
CA GLN A 307 -5.01 10.67 -23.77
C GLN A 307 -4.03 11.76 -23.36
N SER A 308 -4.48 13.02 -23.26
CA SER A 308 -3.66 14.14 -22.78
C SER A 308 -3.16 13.92 -21.35
N ILE A 309 -4.02 13.42 -20.46
CA ILE A 309 -3.64 13.13 -19.06
C ILE A 309 -2.62 11.98 -19.00
N PHE A 310 -2.85 10.90 -19.74
CA PHE A 310 -1.93 9.77 -19.79
C PHE A 310 -0.58 10.13 -20.42
N HIS A 311 -0.58 10.96 -21.47
CA HIS A 311 0.64 11.51 -22.04
C HIS A 311 1.48 12.26 -20.99
N ARG A 312 0.84 13.11 -20.17
CA ARG A 312 1.51 13.82 -19.07
C ARG A 312 2.18 12.87 -18.07
N ILE A 313 1.56 11.73 -17.75
CA ILE A 313 2.17 10.69 -16.91
C ILE A 313 3.46 10.17 -17.56
N LYS A 314 3.44 9.85 -18.86
CA LYS A 314 4.60 9.32 -19.61
C LYS A 314 5.76 10.31 -19.68
N VAL A 315 5.47 11.60 -19.87
CA VAL A 315 6.51 12.66 -19.90
C VAL A 315 6.85 13.22 -18.53
N ARG A 316 6.33 12.61 -17.45
CA ARG A 316 6.56 12.97 -16.05
C ARG A 316 6.10 14.39 -15.68
N ASP A 317 5.15 14.95 -16.43
CA ASP A 317 4.41 16.15 -16.05
C ASP A 317 3.28 15.80 -15.07
N LEU A 318 3.68 15.40 -13.87
CA LEU A 318 2.77 14.93 -12.83
C LEU A 318 2.10 16.09 -12.08
N TYR A 319 0.94 15.80 -11.48
CA TYR A 319 0.36 16.65 -10.43
C TYR A 319 1.38 16.88 -9.31
N LYS A 320 1.42 18.11 -8.80
CA LYS A 320 2.46 18.54 -7.85
C LYS A 320 1.90 18.53 -6.44
N CYS A 321 2.56 17.79 -5.54
CA CYS A 321 2.32 17.88 -4.11
C CYS A 321 2.87 19.23 -3.62
N VAL A 322 1.96 20.10 -3.20
CA VAL A 322 2.23 21.49 -2.79
C VAL A 322 2.63 21.56 -1.33
N ASP A 323 1.95 20.77 -0.49
CA ASP A 323 2.24 20.69 0.94
C ASP A 323 1.89 19.30 1.50
N TYR A 324 2.44 18.98 2.67
CA TYR A 324 2.35 17.68 3.34
C TYR A 324 2.36 17.88 4.85
N LYS A 325 1.45 17.20 5.56
CA LYS A 325 1.38 17.27 7.02
C LYS A 325 0.94 15.94 7.64
N VAL A 326 1.59 15.53 8.71
CA VAL A 326 1.12 14.43 9.57
C VAL A 326 0.26 15.04 10.66
N ILE A 327 -0.95 14.53 10.79
CA ILE A 327 -1.97 15.01 11.72
C ILE A 327 -2.20 13.92 12.76
N ASP A 328 -2.13 14.32 14.02
CA ASP A 328 -2.48 13.46 15.15
C ASP A 328 -3.94 13.02 15.04
N TRP A 329 -4.20 11.76 15.38
CA TRP A 329 -5.54 11.17 15.25
C TRP A 329 -6.68 12.01 15.83
N PRO A 330 -6.56 12.64 17.02
CA PRO A 330 -7.64 13.44 17.59
C PRO A 330 -7.98 14.70 16.78
N MET A 331 -7.04 15.23 16.00
CA MET A 331 -7.22 16.49 15.26
C MET A 331 -7.76 16.29 13.84
N ARG A 332 -7.87 15.05 13.38
CA ARG A 332 -8.23 14.72 11.99
C ARG A 332 -9.54 15.37 11.52
N GLU A 333 -10.56 15.43 12.38
CA GLU A 333 -11.89 15.95 11.98
C GLU A 333 -11.84 17.47 11.82
N ILE A 334 -11.13 18.17 12.70
CA ILE A 334 -10.89 19.63 12.59
C ILE A 334 -10.22 19.94 11.25
N PHE A 335 -9.17 19.20 10.89
CA PHE A 335 -8.48 19.40 9.61
C PHE A 335 -9.37 19.05 8.42
N LYS A 336 -10.15 17.96 8.46
CA LYS A 336 -11.07 17.60 7.37
C LYS A 336 -12.15 18.65 7.13
N GLU A 337 -12.65 19.27 8.19
CA GLU A 337 -13.65 20.33 8.09
C GLU A 337 -13.05 21.64 7.53
N HIS A 338 -11.82 21.96 7.91
CA HIS A 338 -11.22 23.27 7.63
C HIS A 338 -10.32 23.30 6.39
N VAL A 339 -9.66 22.21 6.06
CA VAL A 339 -8.76 22.10 4.91
C VAL A 339 -9.51 21.41 3.78
N THR A 340 -10.12 22.22 2.91
CA THR A 340 -10.83 21.75 1.72
C THR A 340 -10.32 22.49 0.49
N ALA A 341 -10.44 21.88 -0.69
CA ALA A 341 -10.04 22.52 -1.96
C ALA A 341 -10.73 23.89 -2.13
N LYS A 342 -12.03 23.98 -1.80
CA LYS A 342 -12.80 25.22 -1.82
C LYS A 342 -12.18 26.30 -0.93
N ARG A 343 -11.95 26.00 0.36
CA ARG A 343 -11.38 26.97 1.29
C ARG A 343 -9.96 27.38 0.90
N ILE A 344 -9.16 26.46 0.35
CA ILE A 344 -7.81 26.76 -0.14
C ILE A 344 -7.85 27.75 -1.30
N VAL A 345 -8.75 27.56 -2.28
CA VAL A 345 -8.91 28.48 -3.41
C VAL A 345 -9.43 29.84 -2.96
N GLU A 346 -10.40 29.88 -2.05
CA GLU A 346 -10.92 31.13 -1.47
C GLU A 346 -9.84 31.90 -0.72
N ALA A 347 -9.08 31.22 0.16
CA ALA A 347 -7.97 31.83 0.89
C ALA A 347 -6.87 32.32 -0.04
N ALA A 348 -6.53 31.55 -1.07
CA ALA A 348 -5.52 31.94 -2.06
C ALA A 348 -5.92 33.21 -2.82
N ARG A 349 -7.19 33.35 -3.21
CA ARG A 349 -7.72 34.54 -3.88
C ARG A 349 -7.66 35.76 -2.95
N ASN A 350 -8.13 35.62 -1.71
CA ASN A 350 -8.14 36.72 -0.74
C ASN A 350 -6.74 37.29 -0.48
N LEU A 351 -5.71 36.44 -0.42
CA LEU A 351 -4.32 36.91 -0.22
C LEU A 351 -3.82 37.82 -1.35
N VAL A 352 -4.26 37.60 -2.59
CA VAL A 352 -3.87 38.43 -3.73
C VAL A 352 -4.67 39.73 -3.75
N PHE A 353 -5.95 39.68 -3.34
CA PHE A 353 -6.78 40.89 -3.20
C PHE A 353 -6.34 41.79 -2.04
N ASP A 354 -5.93 41.23 -0.89
CA ASP A 354 -5.41 42.01 0.25
C ASP A 354 -4.04 42.65 -0.05
N GLN A 355 -3.28 42.11 -1.00
CA GLN A 355 -2.05 42.72 -1.52
C GLN A 355 -2.32 43.79 -2.61
N SER A 356 -3.57 43.95 -3.05
CA SER A 356 -3.97 45.02 -3.97
C SER A 356 -4.00 46.35 -3.21
N PRO A 357 -3.34 47.42 -3.70
CA PRO A 357 -3.29 48.71 -3.01
C PRO A 357 -4.62 49.45 -3.21
N LEU A 358 -5.62 49.12 -2.40
CA LEU A 358 -6.85 49.90 -2.24
C LEU A 358 -7.03 50.21 -0.75
N GLY A 359 -6.36 51.27 -0.27
CA GLY A 359 -6.54 51.71 1.12
C GLY A 359 -5.77 52.93 1.63
N LEU A 360 -4.84 53.55 0.89
CA LEU A 360 -4.19 54.80 1.35
C LEU A 360 -4.03 55.81 0.19
N PRO A 361 -4.60 57.02 0.30
CA PRO A 361 -4.42 58.06 -0.71
C PRO A 361 -3.04 58.71 -0.54
N GLY A 362 -2.20 58.67 -1.59
CA GLY A 362 -1.04 59.56 -1.69
C GLY A 362 0.34 58.95 -1.98
N MET A 363 0.45 57.78 -2.62
CA MET A 363 1.76 57.25 -3.03
C MET A 363 1.77 56.88 -4.52
N GLU A 364 2.74 57.44 -5.25
CA GLU A 364 2.86 57.33 -6.70
C GLU A 364 2.97 55.87 -7.17
N ARG A 365 2.36 55.61 -8.33
CA ARG A 365 2.27 54.29 -8.96
C ARG A 365 3.63 53.82 -9.46
N SER A 366 4.10 52.70 -8.92
CA SER A 366 4.92 51.76 -9.69
C SER A 366 4.07 50.55 -10.05
N GLU A 367 3.47 50.56 -11.24
CA GLU A 367 2.80 49.39 -11.83
C GLU A 367 3.87 48.34 -12.16
N SER A 368 4.13 47.41 -11.24
CA SER A 368 4.96 46.25 -11.53
C SER A 368 4.15 45.20 -12.31
N SER A 369 4.62 44.84 -13.50
CA SER A 369 4.04 43.79 -14.36
C SER A 369 3.80 42.44 -13.65
N SER A 370 4.50 42.19 -12.53
CA SER A 370 4.34 40.99 -11.71
C SER A 370 3.01 40.90 -10.97
N THR A 371 2.40 42.04 -10.60
CA THR A 371 1.20 42.09 -9.75
C THR A 371 -0.08 41.83 -10.54
N ILE A 372 -0.13 42.28 -11.80
CA ILE A 372 -1.24 42.00 -12.73
C ILE A 372 -1.28 40.51 -13.08
N SER A 373 -0.11 39.91 -13.35
CA SER A 373 0.01 38.47 -13.63
C SER A 373 -0.49 37.59 -12.48
N SER A 374 -0.23 37.97 -11.23
CA SER A 374 -0.69 37.21 -10.07
C SER A 374 -2.20 37.29 -9.82
N LEU A 375 -2.85 38.39 -10.21
CA LEU A 375 -4.31 38.55 -10.10
C LEU A 375 -5.04 37.68 -11.14
N GLU A 376 -4.59 37.72 -12.41
CA GLU A 376 -5.15 36.86 -13.47
C GLU A 376 -4.97 35.37 -13.15
N GLU A 377 -3.82 34.98 -12.59
CA GLU A 377 -3.59 33.60 -12.16
C GLU A 377 -4.48 33.18 -10.99
N ALA A 378 -4.79 34.09 -10.05
CA ALA A 378 -5.67 33.81 -8.92
C ALA A 378 -7.14 33.68 -9.33
N GLU A 379 -7.59 34.47 -10.29
CA GLU A 379 -8.92 34.34 -10.89
C GLU A 379 -9.07 33.03 -11.68
N ALA A 380 -8.01 32.61 -12.39
CA ALA A 380 -7.98 31.39 -13.17
C ALA A 380 -7.85 30.09 -12.34
N LEU A 381 -7.55 30.17 -11.05
CA LEU A 381 -7.47 29.00 -10.17
C LEU A 381 -8.87 28.48 -9.84
N GLU A 382 -9.19 27.25 -10.22
CA GLU A 382 -10.47 26.60 -9.93
C GLU A 382 -10.38 25.59 -8.79
N ILE A 383 -11.52 25.26 -8.17
CA ILE A 383 -11.60 24.22 -7.12
C ILE A 383 -11.09 22.87 -7.65
N ASN A 384 -11.41 22.54 -8.90
CA ASN A 384 -11.01 21.28 -9.54
C ASN A 384 -9.50 21.19 -9.81
N ASP A 385 -8.76 22.30 -9.72
CA ASP A 385 -7.30 22.30 -9.87
C ASP A 385 -6.57 21.92 -8.57
N VAL A 386 -7.29 21.81 -7.45
CA VAL A 386 -6.74 21.49 -6.12
C VAL A 386 -7.28 20.14 -5.64
N ILE A 387 -6.38 19.27 -5.20
CA ILE A 387 -6.74 17.99 -4.56
C ILE A 387 -6.28 18.06 -3.11
N VAL A 388 -7.19 17.73 -2.19
CA VAL A 388 -6.88 17.56 -0.76
C VAL A 388 -7.07 16.10 -0.41
N ASP A 389 -5.97 15.43 -0.07
CA ASP A 389 -5.90 14.01 0.26
C ASP A 389 -5.73 13.82 1.77
N PHE A 390 -6.62 13.05 2.37
CA PHE A 390 -6.50 12.61 3.77
C PHE A 390 -6.33 11.09 3.80
N SER A 391 -5.10 10.64 3.86
CA SER A 391 -4.76 9.22 3.92
C SER A 391 -4.58 8.76 5.37
N THR A 392 -5.44 7.88 5.86
CA THR A 392 -5.29 7.27 7.19
C THR A 392 -4.21 6.19 7.20
N MET A 393 -3.21 6.33 8.06
CA MET A 393 -2.18 5.31 8.30
C MET A 393 -2.44 4.62 9.63
N HIS A 394 -2.45 3.29 9.67
CA HIS A 394 -2.70 2.54 10.90
C HIS A 394 -2.07 1.15 10.89
N TYR A 395 -2.00 0.53 12.07
CA TYR A 395 -1.40 -0.79 12.28
C TYR A 395 -2.33 -1.96 11.90
N GLY A 396 -3.57 -1.66 11.50
CA GLY A 396 -4.55 -2.63 11.00
C GLY A 396 -5.94 -2.41 11.59
N MET A 397 -6.00 -1.82 12.79
CA MET A 397 -7.23 -1.63 13.58
C MET A 397 -7.54 -0.15 13.85
N LYS A 398 -7.29 0.73 12.86
CA LYS A 398 -7.41 2.19 13.03
C LYS A 398 -6.67 2.63 14.30
N GLU A 399 -7.31 3.40 15.18
CA GLU A 399 -6.71 3.92 16.41
C GLU A 399 -6.40 2.87 17.47
N LYS A 400 -7.02 1.68 17.38
CA LYS A 400 -6.93 0.64 18.40
C LYS A 400 -5.63 -0.14 18.26
N ASN A 401 -5.12 -0.61 19.39
CA ASN A 401 -4.01 -1.55 19.39
C ASN A 401 -4.45 -2.86 18.70
N PRO A 402 -3.76 -3.31 17.63
CA PRO A 402 -4.12 -4.55 16.94
C PRO A 402 -4.08 -5.77 17.87
N LEU A 403 -3.22 -5.78 18.89
CA LEU A 403 -3.12 -6.89 19.84
C LEU A 403 -4.35 -7.05 20.73
N ASP A 404 -5.14 -5.99 20.93
CA ASP A 404 -6.36 -6.05 21.76
C ASP A 404 -7.47 -6.89 21.11
N CYS A 405 -7.38 -7.11 19.80
CA CYS A 405 -8.29 -7.93 19.01
C CYS A 405 -7.79 -9.37 18.83
N ILE A 406 -6.59 -9.69 19.33
CA ILE A 406 -5.97 -11.01 19.18
C ILE A 406 -6.00 -11.74 20.51
N ARG A 407 -6.34 -13.03 20.45
CA ARG A 407 -6.33 -13.91 21.62
C ARG A 407 -5.05 -14.73 21.68
N PHE A 408 -4.56 -14.89 22.90
CA PHE A 408 -3.33 -15.58 23.21
C PHE A 408 -3.55 -16.72 24.20
N TYR A 409 -2.72 -17.75 24.13
CA TYR A 409 -2.63 -18.79 25.14
C TYR A 409 -1.21 -18.91 25.70
N SER A 410 -1.08 -19.47 26.90
CA SER A 410 0.23 -19.79 27.49
C SER A 410 0.56 -21.26 27.28
N LYS A 411 1.84 -21.59 27.14
CA LYS A 411 2.34 -22.98 27.16
C LYS A 411 1.87 -23.74 28.42
N THR A 412 1.77 -23.06 29.56
CA THR A 412 1.31 -23.65 30.81
C THR A 412 -0.19 -23.93 30.83
N ASN A 413 -0.97 -23.20 30.01
CA ASN A 413 -2.41 -23.38 29.92
C ASN A 413 -2.91 -23.25 28.47
N PRO A 414 -2.70 -24.27 27.63
CA PRO A 414 -2.94 -24.21 26.18
C PRO A 414 -4.43 -24.31 25.81
N LYS A 415 -5.34 -24.35 26.79
CA LYS A 415 -6.80 -24.42 26.55
C LYS A 415 -7.53 -23.14 26.93
N ILE A 416 -6.85 -22.19 27.58
CA ILE A 416 -7.42 -20.91 27.97
C ILE A 416 -6.85 -19.84 27.07
N SER A 417 -7.73 -19.04 26.48
CA SER A 417 -7.38 -17.88 25.67
C SER A 417 -7.67 -16.58 26.42
N MET A 418 -6.72 -15.66 26.42
CA MET A 418 -6.84 -14.33 27.03
C MET A 418 -6.27 -13.26 26.09
N LYS A 419 -6.62 -12.00 26.33
CA LYS A 419 -5.99 -10.87 25.65
C LYS A 419 -4.63 -10.58 26.29
N ALA A 420 -3.70 -10.03 25.52
CA ALA A 420 -2.45 -9.54 26.06
C ALA A 420 -2.65 -8.12 26.60
N GLU A 421 -2.34 -7.89 27.87
CA GLU A 421 -2.41 -6.55 28.48
C GLU A 421 -1.11 -5.76 28.25
N ARG A 422 -1.19 -4.42 28.38
CA ARG A 422 -0.10 -3.48 28.05
C ARG A 422 1.20 -3.69 28.85
N GLY A 423 1.20 -4.45 29.94
CA GLY A 423 2.42 -4.82 30.68
C GLY A 423 3.09 -6.13 30.25
N VAL A 424 2.44 -6.93 29.40
CA VAL A 424 2.90 -8.30 29.06
C VAL A 424 3.93 -8.32 27.93
N TYR A 425 3.87 -7.34 27.02
CA TYR A 425 4.71 -7.31 25.81
C TYR A 425 5.67 -6.11 25.76
N SER A 426 5.18 -4.86 25.87
CA SER A 426 6.00 -3.66 25.77
C SER A 426 5.26 -2.40 26.21
N ASN A 427 5.92 -1.59 27.04
CA ASN A 427 5.47 -0.24 27.42
C ASN A 427 5.92 0.85 26.44
N LEU A 428 6.73 0.51 25.43
CA LEU A 428 7.28 1.47 24.46
C LEU A 428 6.39 1.66 23.21
N MET A 429 5.22 1.03 23.19
CA MET A 429 4.27 1.15 22.08
C MET A 429 3.57 2.52 22.07
N PRO A 430 3.19 3.03 20.89
CA PRO A 430 2.50 4.30 20.79
C PRO A 430 1.13 4.25 21.51
N PRO A 431 0.66 5.38 22.07
CA PRO A 431 -0.64 5.44 22.74
C PRO A 431 -1.81 5.37 21.75
N VAL A 432 -1.59 5.73 20.48
CA VAL A 432 -2.58 5.69 19.39
C VAL A 432 -1.93 5.03 18.18
N PHE A 433 -2.64 4.09 17.57
CA PHE A 433 -2.12 3.23 16.49
C PHE A 433 -2.48 3.71 15.08
N ALA A 434 -2.92 4.96 14.98
CA ALA A 434 -3.23 5.61 13.71
C ALA A 434 -2.84 7.09 13.68
N GLU A 435 -2.57 7.57 12.48
CA GLU A 435 -2.32 8.97 12.15
C GLU A 435 -2.99 9.28 10.79
N VAL A 436 -3.13 10.56 10.46
CA VAL A 436 -3.63 10.97 9.13
C VAL A 436 -2.55 11.77 8.43
N ILE A 437 -2.22 11.36 7.20
CA ILE A 437 -1.37 12.13 6.31
C ILE A 437 -2.26 13.00 5.43
N LEU A 438 -2.12 14.32 5.60
CA LEU A 438 -2.70 15.33 4.72
C LEU A 438 -1.72 15.68 3.62
N ARG A 439 -2.17 15.63 2.37
CA ARG A 439 -1.43 16.14 1.21
C ARG A 439 -2.31 17.08 0.41
N VAL A 440 -1.73 18.20 0.00
CA VAL A 440 -2.37 19.12 -0.92
C VAL A 440 -1.65 19.03 -2.26
N TYR A 441 -2.38 18.81 -3.34
CA TYR A 441 -1.84 18.79 -4.70
C TYR A 441 -2.47 19.88 -5.56
N THR A 442 -1.74 20.28 -6.60
CA THR A 442 -2.30 21.01 -7.73
C THR A 442 -2.15 20.22 -9.03
N LYS A 443 -3.20 20.25 -9.87
CA LYS A 443 -3.21 19.62 -11.20
C LYS A 443 -2.37 20.37 -12.22
N LYS A 444 -2.16 21.67 -12.00
CA LYS A 444 -1.46 22.59 -12.91
C LYS A 444 -0.28 23.24 -12.18
N GLN A 445 0.91 23.04 -12.72
CA GLN A 445 2.16 23.45 -12.09
C GLN A 445 2.26 24.96 -11.80
N ARG A 446 1.66 25.80 -12.66
CA ARG A 446 1.61 27.26 -12.49
C ARG A 446 0.93 27.71 -11.19
N PHE A 447 0.04 26.90 -10.62
CA PHE A 447 -0.71 27.26 -9.41
C PHE A 447 -0.02 26.81 -8.11
N TYR A 448 1.20 26.27 -8.18
CA TYR A 448 1.88 25.70 -7.01
C TYR A 448 2.01 26.70 -5.85
N GLY A 449 2.63 27.85 -6.08
CA GLY A 449 2.86 28.85 -5.03
C GLY A 449 1.55 29.39 -4.46
N LEU A 450 0.57 29.66 -5.32
CA LEU A 450 -0.73 30.18 -4.95
C LEU A 450 -1.52 29.20 -4.06
N VAL A 451 -1.56 27.92 -4.43
CA VAL A 451 -2.20 26.87 -3.63
C VAL A 451 -1.49 26.70 -2.28
N GLN A 452 -0.16 26.81 -2.24
CA GLN A 452 0.61 26.72 -0.99
C GLN A 452 0.25 27.89 -0.06
N ALA A 453 0.18 29.10 -0.61
CA ALA A 453 -0.17 30.30 0.13
C ALA A 453 -1.59 30.19 0.73
N GLY A 454 -2.58 29.78 -0.06
CA GLY A 454 -3.95 29.56 0.41
C GLY A 454 -4.04 28.52 1.53
N TYR A 455 -3.39 27.37 1.37
CA TYR A 455 -3.34 26.34 2.42
C TYR A 455 -2.72 26.85 3.72
N ARG A 456 -1.60 27.58 3.64
CA ARG A 456 -0.89 28.10 4.81
C ARG A 456 -1.64 29.21 5.52
N ALA A 457 -2.41 30.03 4.80
CA ALA A 457 -3.32 30.99 5.41
C ALA A 457 -4.41 30.31 6.24
N ILE A 458 -4.95 29.18 5.77
CA ILE A 458 -5.89 28.38 6.57
C ILE A 458 -5.23 27.89 7.85
N LEU A 459 -4.01 27.34 7.76
CA LEU A 459 -3.29 26.87 8.95
C LEU A 459 -3.03 28.00 9.96
N ALA A 460 -2.62 29.18 9.49
CA ALA A 460 -2.42 30.35 10.35
C ALA A 460 -3.71 30.78 11.06
N SER A 461 -4.85 30.75 10.35
CA SER A 461 -6.16 31.08 10.93
C SER A 461 -6.58 30.07 12.02
N LEU A 462 -6.30 28.78 11.82
CA LEU A 462 -6.55 27.73 12.80
C LEU A 462 -5.67 27.90 14.04
N GLN A 463 -4.40 28.24 13.86
CA GLN A 463 -3.48 28.49 14.96
C GLN A 463 -3.94 29.67 15.83
N ALA A 464 -4.38 30.76 15.20
CA ALA A 464 -4.91 31.94 15.89
C ALA A 464 -6.18 31.62 16.69
N THR A 465 -7.03 30.73 16.19
CA THR A 465 -8.27 30.32 16.86
C THR A 465 -8.02 29.33 18.01
N SER A 466 -6.92 28.57 17.96
CA SER A 466 -6.57 27.53 18.95
C SER A 466 -5.75 28.00 20.16
N SER A 467 -5.29 29.26 20.19
CA SER A 467 -4.47 29.78 21.29
C SER A 467 -5.37 30.38 22.40
N PRO A 468 -5.32 29.90 23.66
CA PRO A 468 -6.08 30.50 24.75
C PRO A 468 -5.48 31.84 25.21
N PRO A 469 -6.27 32.80 25.73
CA PRO A 469 -5.75 34.00 26.39
C PRO A 469 -5.18 33.62 27.77
N ASN A 470 -3.89 33.90 27.99
CA ASN A 470 -3.15 33.82 29.26
C ASN A 470 -3.14 32.46 30.01
N SER A 471 -2.01 31.75 29.91
CA SER A 471 -1.57 30.82 30.96
C SER A 471 -0.22 31.28 31.51
N GLN A 472 -0.23 31.85 32.72
CA GLN A 472 0.99 32.11 33.48
C GLN A 472 1.65 30.77 33.87
N PRO A 473 3.00 30.70 33.93
CA PRO A 473 3.69 29.47 34.32
C PRO A 473 3.50 29.20 35.82
N ILE A 474 3.04 28.00 36.14
CA ILE A 474 3.00 27.47 37.51
C ILE A 474 4.43 27.10 37.92
N SER A 475 4.85 27.62 39.09
CA SER A 475 6.16 27.41 39.72
C SER A 475 6.38 25.95 40.14
N ALA A 476 7.58 25.44 39.90
CA ALA A 476 8.04 24.11 40.30
C ALA A 476 8.46 24.05 41.79
N SER A 477 7.50 24.24 42.70
CA SER A 477 7.77 24.16 44.16
C SER A 477 6.86 23.22 44.95
N ASP A 478 5.83 22.60 44.36
CA ASP A 478 4.74 21.98 45.15
C ASP A 478 4.65 20.44 45.08
N LEU A 479 5.74 19.73 44.78
CA LEU A 479 5.77 18.26 44.87
C LEU A 479 6.97 17.77 45.67
N SER A 480 6.91 17.90 46.99
CA SER A 480 7.73 17.15 47.93
C SER A 480 6.85 16.15 48.70
N ILE A 481 6.99 14.86 48.39
CA ILE A 481 6.49 13.79 49.24
C ILE A 481 7.69 12.93 49.62
N ALA A 482 7.90 12.81 50.93
CA ALA A 482 8.94 12.04 51.59
C ALA A 482 8.74 10.53 51.38
N LEU A 483 9.83 9.79 51.20
CA LEU A 483 9.87 8.33 51.29
C LEU A 483 10.96 7.94 52.29
N ASP A 484 10.56 7.15 53.30
CA ASP A 484 11.45 6.45 54.24
C ASP A 484 11.93 5.10 53.65
N PRO A 485 13.04 4.52 54.17
CA PRO A 485 13.87 3.56 53.44
C PRO A 485 13.65 2.08 53.83
N MET A 486 13.86 1.16 52.87
CA MET A 486 14.31 -0.26 52.98
C MET A 486 14.06 -0.95 51.62
N ALA A 487 14.86 -1.85 51.02
CA ALA A 487 16.05 -2.65 51.33
C ALA A 487 16.78 -2.98 49.98
N PRO A 488 17.95 -3.66 49.92
CA PRO A 488 18.84 -3.62 48.76
C PRO A 488 18.45 -4.56 47.60
N THR A 489 18.44 -4.02 46.39
CA THR A 489 18.29 -4.74 45.11
C THR A 489 19.65 -5.28 44.62
N PRO A 490 19.74 -6.45 43.94
CA PRO A 490 21.01 -6.97 43.41
C PRO A 490 21.57 -6.06 42.29
N PRO A 491 22.89 -6.06 42.03
CA PRO A 491 23.47 -5.17 41.04
C PRO A 491 22.98 -5.56 39.63
N ALA A 492 22.48 -4.55 38.92
CA ALA A 492 22.14 -4.66 37.50
C ALA A 492 23.41 -4.97 36.69
N THR A 493 23.33 -5.95 35.81
CA THR A 493 24.35 -6.22 34.80
C THR A 493 24.39 -5.04 33.83
N GLU A 494 25.52 -4.34 33.75
CA GLU A 494 25.68 -3.20 32.84
C GLU A 494 25.49 -3.64 31.38
N ALA A 495 24.59 -2.94 30.67
CA ALA A 495 24.47 -3.06 29.22
C ALA A 495 25.75 -2.53 28.54
N PRO A 496 26.17 -3.08 27.40
CA PRO A 496 27.42 -2.72 26.75
C PRO A 496 27.45 -1.23 26.38
N THR A 497 28.52 -0.56 26.79
CA THR A 497 28.73 0.88 26.60
C THR A 497 29.16 1.19 25.17
N THR A 498 28.31 1.89 24.41
CA THR A 498 28.73 2.67 23.24
C THR A 498 29.48 3.94 23.67
N PRO A 499 30.48 4.44 22.91
CA PRO A 499 31.36 5.49 23.38
C PRO A 499 30.64 6.82 23.68
N LYS A 500 30.98 7.44 24.81
CA LYS A 500 30.49 8.76 25.24
C LYS A 500 30.95 9.86 24.28
N ALA A 501 30.00 10.54 23.64
CA ALA A 501 30.25 11.83 23.00
C ALA A 501 30.54 12.89 24.06
N THR A 502 31.58 13.70 23.81
CA THR A 502 32.06 14.78 24.67
C THR A 502 30.99 15.82 24.94
N SER A 503 30.78 16.11 26.24
CA SER A 503 29.97 17.21 26.76
C SER A 503 30.39 18.54 26.14
N ARG A 504 29.49 19.13 25.33
CA ARG A 504 29.41 20.57 25.14
C ARG A 504 28.18 21.03 25.90
N ASN A 505 28.39 21.90 26.88
CA ASN A 505 27.32 22.67 27.52
C ASN A 505 26.59 23.48 26.45
N ALA A 506 25.50 22.93 25.91
CA ALA A 506 24.48 23.68 25.22
C ALA A 506 23.32 23.84 26.19
N SER A 507 23.10 25.07 26.64
CA SER A 507 21.84 25.49 27.24
C SER A 507 20.70 25.09 26.29
N PHE A 508 19.85 24.15 26.70
CA PHE A 508 18.61 23.83 26.00
C PHE A 508 17.65 25.00 26.17
N THR A 509 17.75 25.99 25.30
CA THR A 509 16.60 26.82 24.98
C THR A 509 15.63 25.94 24.19
N PHE A 510 14.49 25.60 24.80
CA PHE A 510 13.35 25.06 24.06
C PHE A 510 12.91 26.13 23.05
N GLY A 511 13.44 26.06 21.83
CA GLY A 511 12.98 26.87 20.71
C GLY A 511 11.54 26.50 20.38
N SER A 512 10.68 27.52 20.32
CA SER A 512 9.31 27.54 19.77
C SER A 512 8.61 26.17 19.68
N ALA A 513 7.71 25.87 20.61
CA ALA A 513 6.86 24.70 20.54
C ALA A 513 6.05 24.73 19.22
N ALA A 514 6.44 23.90 18.25
CA ALA A 514 5.71 23.74 17.01
C ALA A 514 4.30 23.26 17.36
N THR A 515 3.30 24.11 17.14
CA THR A 515 1.90 23.71 17.33
C THR A 515 1.52 22.72 16.22
N PRO A 516 0.48 21.90 16.42
CA PRO A 516 -0.06 21.04 15.36
C PRO A 516 -0.47 21.81 14.11
N PHE A 517 -0.68 23.13 14.19
CA PHE A 517 -1.04 24.02 13.09
C PHE A 517 0.16 24.73 12.44
N SER A 518 1.37 24.61 12.99
CA SER A 518 2.57 25.27 12.48
C SER A 518 2.95 24.82 11.05
N ASN A 519 3.50 25.75 10.27
CA ASN A 519 3.98 25.51 8.91
C ASN A 519 5.41 24.93 8.92
N ASN A 520 5.77 24.19 7.87
CA ASN A 520 7.17 23.83 7.63
C ASN A 520 7.89 24.99 6.91
N GLU A 521 8.64 25.79 7.66
CA GLU A 521 9.36 26.97 7.16
C GLU A 521 10.34 26.63 6.03
N PHE A 522 10.98 25.46 6.06
CA PHE A 522 11.96 25.02 5.06
C PHE A 522 11.38 24.83 3.65
N THR A 523 10.07 24.66 3.52
CA THR A 523 9.39 24.33 2.25
C THR A 523 8.56 25.49 1.68
N THR A 524 8.67 26.66 2.30
CA THR A 524 7.91 27.87 1.91
C THR A 524 8.39 28.42 0.59
N VAL A 525 7.45 28.72 -0.31
CA VAL A 525 7.75 29.44 -1.57
C VAL A 525 6.81 30.64 -1.76
N PRO A 526 7.23 31.67 -2.55
CA PRO A 526 6.35 32.78 -2.91
C PRO A 526 5.09 32.33 -3.69
N PRO A 527 3.98 33.08 -3.65
CA PRO A 527 2.77 32.76 -4.42
C PRO A 527 2.99 32.63 -5.94
N THR A 528 3.93 33.39 -6.48
CA THR A 528 4.33 33.38 -7.90
C THR A 528 5.26 32.22 -8.26
N PHE A 529 5.63 31.36 -7.31
CA PHE A 529 6.51 30.22 -7.58
C PHE A 529 5.78 29.14 -8.38
N ALA A 530 6.29 28.87 -9.57
CA ALA A 530 6.03 27.67 -10.32
C ALA A 530 7.32 26.84 -10.37
N PRO A 531 7.32 25.56 -9.96
CA PRO A 531 8.51 24.74 -10.11
C PRO A 531 8.92 24.64 -11.59
N ALA A 532 10.17 24.30 -11.89
CA ALA A 532 10.58 24.01 -13.26
C ALA A 532 10.11 22.59 -13.66
N SER A 533 9.62 22.41 -14.89
CA SER A 533 9.40 21.06 -15.42
C SER A 533 10.75 20.39 -15.73
N PRO A 534 10.98 19.11 -15.39
CA PRO A 534 12.19 18.38 -15.78
C PRO A 534 12.45 18.42 -17.30
N THR A 535 11.40 18.52 -18.10
CA THR A 535 11.46 18.58 -19.57
C THR A 535 11.77 19.97 -20.14
N GLU A 536 11.72 21.03 -19.34
CA GLU A 536 12.04 22.40 -19.78
C GLU A 536 13.45 22.87 -19.37
N GLY A 537 14.26 21.98 -18.81
CA GLY A 537 15.66 22.24 -18.49
C GLY A 537 16.51 22.53 -19.72
N ASN A 538 16.84 23.80 -19.93
CA ASN A 538 17.83 24.35 -20.89
C ASN A 538 17.45 24.40 -22.38
N LYS A 539 16.49 25.27 -22.75
CA LYS A 539 16.58 26.04 -24.00
C LYS A 539 17.17 27.44 -23.74
N LYS A 540 18.36 27.52 -23.14
CA LYS A 540 19.22 28.71 -23.28
C LYS A 540 20.30 28.39 -24.30
N ALA A 541 20.20 29.00 -25.47
CA ALA A 541 21.17 28.92 -26.54
C ALA A 541 22.56 29.35 -26.02
N LYS A 542 23.47 28.39 -25.82
CA LYS A 542 24.90 28.70 -25.74
C LYS A 542 25.39 28.95 -27.16
N GLY A 543 25.46 30.22 -27.56
CA GLY A 543 26.18 30.67 -28.73
C GLY A 543 27.63 30.17 -28.65
N ARG A 544 27.96 29.19 -29.49
CA ARG A 544 29.28 28.56 -29.54
C ARG A 544 30.16 29.37 -30.51
N LYS A 545 30.86 30.39 -30.00
CA LYS A 545 31.95 31.03 -30.74
C LYS A 545 33.18 30.11 -30.62
N ARG A 546 33.39 29.22 -31.59
CA ARG A 546 34.66 28.47 -31.74
C ARG A 546 35.67 29.41 -32.40
N LEU A 547 36.69 29.81 -31.64
CA LEU A 547 37.94 30.33 -32.18
C LEU A 547 38.67 29.17 -32.88
N ARG A 548 39.06 29.41 -34.13
CA ARG A 548 39.93 28.58 -34.94
C ARG A 548 41.36 28.98 -34.57
N ASP A 549 42.16 28.03 -34.09
CA ASP A 549 43.61 28.15 -34.14
C ASP A 549 44.14 27.04 -35.06
N ASP A 550 44.82 27.51 -36.11
CA ASP A 550 45.56 26.74 -37.10
C ASP A 550 46.70 25.97 -36.45
N VAL A 551 46.78 24.67 -36.72
CA VAL A 551 48.06 23.95 -36.69
C VAL A 551 48.18 23.17 -37.99
N THR A 552 49.14 23.60 -38.78
CA THR A 552 49.64 23.07 -40.04
C THR A 552 50.14 21.63 -39.90
N LEU A 553 49.66 20.73 -40.77
CA LEU A 553 50.24 19.40 -40.97
C LEU A 553 50.96 19.36 -42.32
N THR A 554 52.29 19.22 -42.29
CA THR A 554 53.11 18.80 -43.43
C THR A 554 53.11 17.27 -43.56
N PRO A 555 53.24 16.72 -44.78
CA PRO A 555 53.14 15.27 -45.00
C PRO A 555 54.52 14.58 -45.16
N GLY A 556 54.58 13.32 -44.72
CA GLY A 556 55.46 12.30 -45.32
C GLY A 556 56.50 11.68 -44.38
N ALA A 557 56.36 10.37 -44.12
CA ALA A 557 57.34 9.33 -44.44
C ALA A 557 57.07 8.03 -43.67
N ALA A 558 57.24 6.93 -44.38
CA ALA A 558 57.02 5.55 -43.96
C ALA A 558 57.99 5.06 -42.86
N ASN A 559 57.56 4.09 -42.03
CA ASN A 559 58.27 2.81 -41.95
C ASN A 559 57.53 1.68 -41.21
N LYS A 560 57.89 0.46 -41.62
CA LYS A 560 57.44 -0.87 -41.21
C LYS A 560 57.83 -1.29 -39.78
N LYS A 561 57.05 -2.24 -39.24
CA LYS A 561 57.38 -3.50 -38.49
C LYS A 561 56.55 -3.60 -37.19
N ARG A 562 55.70 -4.60 -36.94
CA ARG A 562 55.80 -6.09 -36.90
C ARG A 562 56.00 -6.59 -35.45
N ARG A 563 54.99 -7.31 -34.91
CA ARG A 563 54.99 -8.29 -33.77
C ARG A 563 55.47 -7.73 -32.42
N ALA A 564 55.11 -8.19 -31.24
CA ALA A 564 54.21 -9.18 -30.61
C ALA A 564 53.79 -8.47 -29.27
N SER A 565 52.81 -8.84 -28.47
CA SER A 565 52.31 -10.12 -27.96
C SER A 565 51.09 -9.78 -27.11
#